data_AF-A0A484KFS0-F1
#
_entry.id   AF-A0A484KFS0-F1
#
_cell.length_a   1.000
_cell.length_b   1.000
_cell.length_c   1.000
_cell.angle_alpha   90.00
_cell.angle_beta   90.00
_cell.angle_gamma   90.00
#
_symmetry.space_group_name_H-M   'P 1'
#
loop_
_entity.id
_entity.type
_entity.pdbx_description
1 polymer ?
#
loop_
_entity_poly.entity_id
_entity_poly.type
_entity_poly.pdbx_seq_one_letter_code
_entity_poly.pdbx_strand_id
1 'polypeptide(L)'
;MTGIHSQKKDESPRAPSDLAEQSLRRNPFAYGAMRAIKPRLNDIRVGTKKVELLQITQEQGSMEQNLPPTKLEYYDNMSKLQSTSTVLSSFRGEDGRDAVILDSTIFHPQGGGQPADTGFICTSNLKFLVQDVRSRDRIVFHYGVFDNSGDMELNCMLEKGVEVSLSVDEPRRMLNTRYKALSSKSFFILRIIFGWNVVTCE
;
A
#
# COMPACT_ATOMS: atom_id res chain seq x y z
N MET A 1 -5.11 55.68 45.40
CA MET A 1 -5.13 55.23 43.99
C MET A 1 -3.73 55.40 43.44
N THR A 2 -2.94 54.41 43.04
CA THR A 2 -2.96 52.93 43.09
C THR A 2 -1.51 52.54 42.80
N GLY A 3 -0.97 51.59 43.58
CA GLY A 3 0.44 51.22 43.58
C GLY A 3 0.91 50.46 42.34
N ILE A 4 2.17 50.67 42.01
CA ILE A 4 2.97 49.98 40.99
C ILE A 4 3.43 48.63 41.56
N HIS A 5 3.07 47.53 40.91
CA HIS A 5 3.45 46.18 41.30
C HIS A 5 4.28 45.54 40.18
N SER A 6 5.58 45.33 40.43
CA SER A 6 6.48 44.54 39.59
C SER A 6 6.08 43.07 39.63
N GLN A 7 5.92 42.44 38.46
CA GLN A 7 5.87 40.99 38.35
C GLN A 7 7.16 40.49 37.67
N LYS A 8 7.93 39.71 38.44
CA LYS A 8 8.92 38.76 37.92
C LYS A 8 8.17 37.71 37.11
N LYS A 9 8.59 37.45 35.87
CA LYS A 9 8.21 36.25 35.13
C LYS A 9 9.21 35.15 35.47
N ASP A 10 8.71 34.08 36.05
CA ASP A 10 9.44 32.85 36.27
C ASP A 10 9.67 32.16 34.91
N GLU A 11 10.94 32.09 34.48
CA GLU A 11 11.37 31.27 33.35
C GLU A 11 11.60 29.84 33.87
N SER A 12 10.68 28.93 33.57
CA SER A 12 10.88 27.50 33.77
C SER A 12 11.82 26.95 32.68
N PRO A 13 12.76 26.05 33.01
CA PRO A 13 13.62 25.43 32.00
C PRO A 13 12.80 24.49 31.11
N ARG A 14 12.82 24.76 29.80
CA ARG A 14 12.19 23.92 28.76
C ARG A 14 12.72 22.49 28.83
N ALA A 15 11.79 21.53 28.80
CA ALA A 15 12.10 20.11 28.88
C ALA A 15 12.94 19.63 27.68
N PRO A 16 13.80 18.61 27.82
CA PRO A 16 14.73 18.15 26.77
C PRO A 16 14.09 17.43 25.59
N SER A 17 12.76 17.30 25.54
CA SER A 17 12.03 16.51 24.53
C SER A 17 12.02 17.13 23.14
N ASP A 18 12.24 18.44 23.04
CA ASP A 18 11.93 19.18 21.81
C ASP A 18 13.11 19.24 20.83
N LEU A 19 14.31 18.81 21.23
CA LEU A 19 15.50 18.77 20.37
C LEU A 19 15.63 17.48 19.55
N ALA A 20 14.99 16.38 19.99
CA ALA A 20 15.00 15.12 19.26
C ALA A 20 14.02 15.14 18.07
N GLU A 21 12.84 15.75 18.26
CA GLU A 21 11.79 15.90 17.25
C GLU A 21 12.23 16.73 16.02
N GLN A 22 13.21 17.63 16.17
CA GLN A 22 13.65 18.51 15.10
C GLN A 22 14.72 17.90 14.17
N SER A 23 15.32 16.77 14.55
CA SER A 23 16.33 16.06 13.74
C SER A 23 15.73 15.03 12.77
N LEU A 24 14.49 14.58 13.00
CA LEU A 24 13.82 13.56 12.17
C LEU A 24 13.16 14.09 10.89
N ARG A 25 13.18 15.41 10.64
CA ARG A 25 12.56 16.02 9.45
C ARG A 25 13.50 16.24 8.26
N ARG A 26 14.73 15.71 8.26
CA ARG A 26 15.73 16.05 7.23
C ARG A 26 16.28 14.90 6.38
N ASN A 27 15.89 13.64 6.54
CA ASN A 27 16.35 12.62 5.60
C ASN A 27 15.50 11.32 5.58
N PRO A 28 14.68 11.08 4.54
CA PRO A 28 13.92 9.83 4.43
C PRO A 28 14.72 8.63 3.88
N PHE A 29 16.04 8.79 3.62
CA PHE A 29 16.88 7.74 3.02
C PHE A 29 17.94 7.11 3.95
N ALA A 30 17.85 7.30 5.27
CA ALA A 30 18.89 6.85 6.21
C ALA A 30 18.69 5.42 6.78
N TYR A 31 17.90 4.55 6.14
CA TYR A 31 17.86 3.13 6.53
C TYR A 31 18.99 2.35 5.85
N GLY A 32 20.22 2.66 6.23
CA GLY A 32 21.42 2.08 5.65
C GLY A 32 22.65 2.16 6.54
N ALA A 33 22.51 2.27 7.86
CA ALA A 33 23.62 2.11 8.79
C ALA A 33 23.11 2.01 10.22
N MET A 34 23.03 0.80 10.78
CA MET A 34 23.32 0.47 12.19
C MET A 34 22.72 -0.89 12.54
N ARG A 35 23.58 -1.92 12.58
CA ARG A 35 23.70 -2.86 13.71
C ARG A 35 24.74 -3.94 13.36
N ALA A 36 26.00 -3.60 13.61
CA ALA A 36 27.07 -4.57 13.70
C ALA A 36 27.95 -4.24 14.93
N ILE A 37 27.45 -4.57 16.12
CA ILE A 37 28.29 -4.87 17.28
C ILE A 37 27.69 -6.12 17.93
N LYS A 38 28.42 -7.24 17.81
CA LYS A 38 28.08 -8.60 18.26
C LYS A 38 28.30 -8.75 19.77
N PRO A 39 27.61 -9.67 20.45
CA PRO A 39 28.23 -10.45 21.52
C PRO A 39 28.71 -11.80 20.97
N ARG A 40 30.01 -12.10 21.16
CA ARG A 40 30.52 -13.47 21.17
C ARG A 40 29.91 -14.16 22.40
N LEU A 41 29.13 -15.23 22.20
CA LEU A 41 28.73 -16.13 23.28
C LEU A 41 29.09 -17.57 22.89
N ASN A 42 30.35 -17.92 23.05
CA ASN A 42 30.81 -19.30 23.18
C ASN A 42 31.63 -19.33 24.47
N ASP A 43 30.98 -19.67 25.58
CA ASP A 43 31.57 -20.30 26.78
C ASP A 43 30.53 -20.33 27.92
N ILE A 44 29.45 -21.10 27.76
CA ILE A 44 28.68 -21.62 28.89
C ILE A 44 28.22 -23.04 28.55
N ARG A 45 28.83 -24.03 29.21
CA ARG A 45 28.43 -25.43 29.19
C ARG A 45 27.56 -25.66 30.42
N VAL A 46 26.25 -25.46 30.31
CA VAL A 46 25.27 -25.82 31.34
C VAL A 46 24.03 -26.42 30.67
N GLY A 47 23.50 -27.45 31.32
CA GLY A 47 22.62 -28.49 30.78
C GLY A 47 21.29 -28.02 30.20
N THR A 48 20.81 -28.85 29.27
CA THR A 48 19.39 -29.19 29.06
C THR A 48 18.39 -28.05 29.18
N LYS A 49 18.22 -27.30 28.08
CA LYS A 49 16.95 -26.75 27.55
C LYS A 49 17.28 -25.99 26.25
N LYS A 50 17.52 -26.76 25.18
CA LYS A 50 17.86 -26.27 23.82
C LYS A 50 16.75 -26.57 22.82
N VAL A 51 15.51 -26.40 23.26
CA VAL A 51 14.33 -26.49 22.39
C VAL A 51 13.35 -25.47 22.97
N GLU A 52 12.67 -24.70 22.10
CA GLU A 52 11.49 -23.88 22.45
C GLU A 52 11.67 -22.39 22.79
N LEU A 53 12.75 -21.70 22.38
CA LEU A 53 12.72 -20.22 22.41
C LEU A 53 13.52 -19.52 21.29
N LEU A 54 13.35 -19.96 20.05
CA LEU A 54 13.80 -19.22 18.84
C LEU A 54 12.82 -19.42 17.68
N GLN A 55 11.52 -19.20 17.90
CA GLN A 55 10.52 -19.28 16.83
C GLN A 55 9.54 -18.10 16.75
N ILE A 56 9.68 -17.06 17.58
CA ILE A 56 8.64 -16.01 17.70
C ILE A 56 9.07 -14.67 17.09
N THR A 57 9.91 -14.62 16.04
CA THR A 57 10.21 -13.31 15.39
C THR A 57 10.50 -13.36 13.89
N GLN A 58 10.04 -14.38 13.16
CA GLN A 58 10.19 -14.43 11.70
C GLN A 58 8.97 -15.04 11.01
N GLU A 59 7.81 -14.39 11.06
CA GLU A 59 6.65 -14.80 10.24
C GLU A 59 5.99 -13.65 9.44
N GLN A 60 6.41 -12.39 9.62
CA GLN A 60 5.76 -11.26 8.95
C GLN A 60 6.36 -10.87 7.58
N GLY A 61 7.44 -11.54 7.13
CA GLY A 61 8.10 -11.24 5.85
C GLY A 61 7.85 -12.25 4.72
N SER A 62 7.08 -13.32 4.95
CA SER A 62 7.01 -14.50 4.06
C SER A 62 5.65 -14.75 3.40
N MET A 63 4.65 -13.89 3.59
CA MET A 63 3.30 -14.12 3.04
C MET A 63 3.19 -13.72 1.56
N GLU A 64 4.01 -12.80 1.05
CA GLU A 64 3.99 -12.39 -0.37
C GLU A 64 4.63 -13.44 -1.31
N GLN A 65 5.57 -14.25 -0.82
CA GLN A 65 6.45 -15.05 -1.68
C GLN A 65 5.87 -16.40 -2.15
N ASN A 66 4.64 -16.75 -1.72
CA ASN A 66 3.98 -18.02 -2.08
C ASN A 66 2.61 -17.84 -2.74
N LEU A 67 2.25 -16.62 -3.15
CA LEU A 67 0.97 -16.39 -3.85
C LEU A 67 1.14 -16.65 -5.36
N PRO A 68 0.18 -17.33 -6.00
CA PRO A 68 0.19 -17.48 -7.44
C PRO A 68 0.01 -16.11 -8.13
N PRO A 69 0.52 -15.93 -9.36
CA PRO A 69 0.28 -14.71 -10.13
C PRO A 69 -1.22 -14.45 -10.34
N THR A 70 -1.64 -13.19 -10.21
CA THR A 70 -3.04 -12.81 -10.43
C THR A 70 -3.37 -12.88 -11.92
N LYS A 71 -4.46 -13.55 -12.30
CA LYS A 71 -4.96 -13.60 -13.68
C LYS A 71 -5.57 -12.26 -14.07
N LEU A 72 -5.06 -11.68 -15.16
CA LEU A 72 -5.41 -10.34 -15.61
C LEU A 72 -6.50 -10.41 -16.70
N GLU A 73 -7.76 -10.59 -16.28
CA GLU A 73 -8.90 -10.79 -17.19
C GLU A 73 -9.20 -9.58 -18.09
N TYR A 74 -8.74 -8.40 -17.70
CA TYR A 74 -8.92 -7.19 -18.49
C TYR A 74 -8.18 -7.22 -19.85
N TYR A 75 -7.18 -8.08 -20.02
CA TYR A 75 -6.54 -8.29 -21.33
C TYR A 75 -7.45 -9.06 -22.30
N ASP A 76 -8.27 -9.97 -21.79
CA ASP A 76 -9.18 -10.77 -22.61
C ASP A 76 -10.38 -9.94 -23.07
N ASN A 77 -10.94 -9.13 -22.16
CA ASN A 77 -12.06 -8.24 -22.47
C ASN A 77 -11.98 -6.91 -21.71
N MET A 78 -11.57 -5.85 -22.41
CA MET A 78 -11.43 -4.50 -21.84
C MET A 78 -12.76 -3.82 -21.45
N SER A 79 -13.88 -4.23 -22.05
CA SER A 79 -15.22 -3.66 -21.73
C SER A 79 -15.94 -4.40 -20.61
N LYS A 80 -15.35 -5.48 -20.08
CA LYS A 80 -15.91 -6.22 -18.94
C LYS A 80 -15.84 -5.34 -17.68
N LEU A 81 -17.00 -5.06 -17.11
CA LEU A 81 -17.16 -4.23 -15.91
C LEU A 81 -17.46 -5.04 -14.65
N GLN A 82 -17.89 -6.30 -14.81
CA GLN A 82 -18.24 -7.19 -13.70
C GLN A 82 -17.58 -8.55 -13.87
N SER A 83 -17.12 -9.17 -12.78
CA SER A 83 -16.57 -10.53 -12.77
C SER A 83 -16.70 -11.17 -11.39
N THR A 84 -16.46 -12.47 -11.31
CA THR A 84 -16.28 -13.19 -10.04
C THR A 84 -14.82 -13.60 -9.89
N SER A 85 -14.35 -13.66 -8.64
CA SER A 85 -12.96 -14.00 -8.30
C SER A 85 -12.88 -14.53 -6.87
N THR A 86 -11.79 -15.19 -6.51
CA THR A 86 -11.51 -15.72 -5.17
C THR A 86 -10.46 -14.88 -4.44
N VAL A 87 -10.69 -14.62 -3.15
CA VAL A 87 -9.72 -13.93 -2.29
C VAL A 87 -8.55 -14.84 -1.97
N LEU A 88 -7.33 -14.39 -2.25
CA LEU A 88 -6.10 -15.09 -1.88
C LEU A 88 -5.54 -14.63 -0.55
N SER A 89 -5.64 -13.34 -0.25
CA SER A 89 -5.16 -12.73 0.99
C SER A 89 -5.82 -11.36 1.20
N SER A 90 -5.99 -10.97 2.45
CA SER A 90 -6.33 -9.60 2.83
C SER A 90 -5.50 -9.19 4.05
N PHE A 91 -5.03 -7.96 4.06
CA PHE A 91 -4.22 -7.42 5.15
C PHE A 91 -4.27 -5.90 5.16
N ARG A 92 -3.87 -5.29 6.27
CA ARG A 92 -3.65 -3.84 6.35
C ARG A 92 -2.16 -3.55 6.14
N GLY A 93 -1.85 -2.73 5.13
CA GLY A 93 -0.47 -2.34 4.84
C GLY A 93 0.10 -1.37 5.87
N GLU A 94 1.43 -1.14 5.82
CA GLU A 94 2.12 -0.17 6.69
C GLU A 94 1.60 1.27 6.51
N ASP A 95 1.11 1.59 5.30
CA ASP A 95 0.45 2.86 4.97
C ASP A 95 -0.90 3.06 5.71
N GLY A 96 -1.35 2.07 6.49
CA GLY A 96 -2.66 2.07 7.16
C GLY A 96 -3.84 1.79 6.23
N ARG A 97 -3.60 1.52 4.95
CA ARG A 97 -4.62 1.18 3.95
C ARG A 97 -4.88 -0.32 3.94
N ASP A 98 -6.15 -0.70 3.78
CA ASP A 98 -6.54 -2.09 3.64
C ASP A 98 -6.26 -2.55 2.20
N ALA A 99 -5.66 -3.73 2.07
CA ALA A 99 -5.23 -4.33 0.81
C ALA A 99 -5.85 -5.73 0.65
N VAL A 100 -6.34 -6.01 -0.55
CA VAL A 100 -6.92 -7.30 -0.93
C VAL A 100 -6.20 -7.83 -2.17
N ILE A 101 -5.83 -9.11 -2.13
CA ILE A 101 -5.24 -9.84 -3.25
C ILE A 101 -6.22 -10.90 -3.74
N LEU A 102 -6.42 -10.95 -5.04
CA LEU A 102 -7.36 -11.83 -5.73
C LEU A 102 -6.63 -12.79 -6.68
N ASP A 103 -7.28 -13.91 -6.99
CA ASP A 103 -6.79 -14.88 -7.99
C ASP A 103 -6.92 -14.36 -9.43
N SER A 104 -7.94 -13.56 -9.71
CA SER A 104 -8.17 -12.89 -10.97
C SER A 104 -8.72 -11.47 -10.76
N THR A 105 -8.53 -10.60 -11.75
CA THR A 105 -9.03 -9.23 -11.65
C THR A 105 -9.36 -8.61 -12.99
N ILE A 106 -10.45 -7.86 -13.02
CA ILE A 106 -10.87 -7.00 -14.14
C ILE A 106 -10.44 -5.54 -13.97
N PHE A 107 -9.88 -5.17 -12.82
CA PHE A 107 -9.38 -3.81 -12.56
C PHE A 107 -8.04 -3.60 -13.25
N HIS A 108 -7.88 -2.49 -13.97
CA HIS A 108 -6.57 -2.10 -14.49
C HIS A 108 -5.74 -1.45 -13.37
N PRO A 109 -4.54 -2.00 -13.08
CA PRO A 109 -3.62 -1.36 -12.15
C PRO A 109 -3.09 -0.04 -12.70
N GLN A 110 -2.66 0.84 -11.80
CA GLN A 110 -1.96 2.07 -12.12
C GLN A 110 -0.70 1.78 -12.95
N GLY A 111 -0.48 2.54 -14.03
CA GLY A 111 0.72 2.40 -14.85
C GLY A 111 0.85 3.48 -15.92
N GLY A 112 2.09 3.84 -16.28
CA GLY A 112 2.39 4.76 -17.38
C GLY A 112 1.81 6.18 -17.23
N GLY A 113 1.65 6.66 -16.00
CA GLY A 113 1.05 7.96 -15.69
C GLY A 113 -0.48 7.99 -15.71
N GLN A 114 -1.13 6.85 -15.97
CA GLN A 114 -2.58 6.75 -15.94
C GLN A 114 -3.06 6.40 -14.53
N PRO A 115 -4.17 6.98 -14.04
CA PRO A 115 -4.77 6.57 -12.78
C PRO A 115 -5.34 5.15 -12.89
N ALA A 116 -5.36 4.43 -11.77
CA ALA A 116 -5.98 3.12 -11.66
C ALA A 116 -7.51 3.20 -11.86
N ASP A 117 -8.12 2.04 -12.09
CA ASP A 117 -9.56 1.89 -12.01
C ASP A 117 -10.04 1.89 -10.57
N THR A 118 -11.27 2.35 -10.37
CA THR A 118 -12.00 2.36 -9.11
C THR A 118 -13.25 1.51 -9.21
N GLY A 119 -13.81 1.12 -8.07
CA GLY A 119 -15.03 0.31 -8.03
C GLY A 119 -15.23 -0.33 -6.67
N PHE A 120 -15.83 -1.52 -6.66
CA PHE A 120 -16.08 -2.24 -5.43
C PHE A 120 -15.95 -3.76 -5.60
N ILE A 121 -15.59 -4.41 -4.49
CA ILE A 121 -15.53 -5.85 -4.33
C ILE A 121 -16.56 -6.20 -3.26
N CYS A 122 -17.57 -6.99 -3.63
CA CYS A 122 -18.65 -7.38 -2.75
C CYS A 122 -18.58 -8.87 -2.41
N THR A 123 -18.82 -9.18 -1.15
CA THR A 123 -19.15 -10.53 -0.68
C THR A 123 -20.60 -10.54 -0.21
N SER A 124 -21.08 -11.67 0.33
CA SER A 124 -22.42 -11.75 0.92
C SER A 124 -22.64 -10.76 2.07
N ASN A 125 -21.59 -10.45 2.82
CA ASN A 125 -21.68 -9.71 4.09
C ASN A 125 -20.85 -8.42 4.12
N LEU A 126 -19.91 -8.25 3.19
CA LEU A 126 -18.96 -7.14 3.19
C LEU A 126 -18.90 -6.47 1.82
N LYS A 127 -18.67 -5.17 1.83
CA LYS A 127 -18.42 -4.38 0.63
C LYS A 127 -17.13 -3.59 0.81
N PHE A 128 -16.20 -3.81 -0.10
CA PHE A 128 -14.89 -3.15 -0.12
C PHE A 128 -14.83 -2.17 -1.29
N LEU A 129 -14.60 -0.90 -1.00
CA LEU A 129 -14.50 0.18 -1.98
C LEU A 129 -13.05 0.27 -2.46
N VAL A 130 -12.80 -0.11 -3.71
CA VAL A 130 -11.48 -0.08 -4.33
C VAL A 130 -11.18 1.35 -4.80
N GLN A 131 -10.12 1.93 -4.24
CA GLN A 131 -9.69 3.30 -4.54
C GLN A 131 -8.42 3.35 -5.38
N ASP A 132 -7.54 2.35 -5.22
CA ASP A 132 -6.29 2.26 -5.96
C ASP A 132 -5.95 0.79 -6.24
N VAL A 133 -5.28 0.54 -7.35
CA VAL A 133 -4.89 -0.81 -7.77
C VAL A 133 -3.47 -0.76 -8.27
N ARG A 134 -2.59 -1.59 -7.71
CA ARG A 134 -1.17 -1.63 -8.07
C ARG A 134 -0.74 -3.05 -8.38
N SER A 135 0.16 -3.19 -9.34
CA SER A 135 0.78 -4.48 -9.64
C SER A 135 2.23 -4.48 -9.18
N ARG A 136 2.65 -5.54 -8.48
CA ARG A 136 4.03 -5.79 -8.07
C ARG A 136 4.30 -7.29 -8.19
N ASP A 137 5.42 -7.66 -8.81
CA ASP A 137 5.86 -9.06 -8.93
C ASP A 137 4.81 -10.03 -9.51
N ARG A 138 3.97 -9.54 -10.45
CA ARG A 138 2.84 -10.25 -11.08
C ARG A 138 1.62 -10.51 -10.17
N ILE A 139 1.62 -9.93 -8.98
CA ILE A 139 0.47 -9.90 -8.07
C ILE A 139 -0.20 -8.53 -8.19
N VAL A 140 -1.53 -8.50 -8.13
CA VAL A 140 -2.31 -7.25 -8.10
C VAL A 140 -2.85 -7.02 -6.70
N PHE A 141 -2.57 -5.83 -6.19
CA PHE A 141 -2.99 -5.34 -4.88
C PHE A 141 -4.12 -4.34 -5.07
N HIS A 142 -5.26 -4.61 -4.44
CA HIS A 142 -6.42 -3.73 -4.41
C HIS A 142 -6.44 -2.97 -3.10
N TYR A 143 -6.22 -1.67 -3.13
CA TYR A 143 -6.24 -0.80 -1.96
C TYR A 143 -7.58 -0.08 -1.85
N GLY A 144 -8.09 0.01 -0.64
CA GLY A 144 -9.43 0.50 -0.43
C GLY A 144 -9.84 0.60 1.03
N VAL A 145 -11.14 0.79 1.22
CA VAL A 145 -11.79 0.88 2.53
C VAL A 145 -13.04 0.02 2.55
N PHE A 146 -13.35 -0.54 3.71
CA PHE A 146 -14.60 -1.26 3.92
C PHE A 146 -15.77 -0.30 4.14
N ASP A 147 -16.89 -0.56 3.48
CA ASP A 147 -18.15 0.16 3.65
C ASP A 147 -18.81 -0.37 4.94
N ASN A 148 -18.46 0.22 6.08
CA ASN A 148 -18.99 -0.15 7.40
C ASN A 148 -20.32 0.59 7.65
N SER A 149 -21.38 0.20 6.94
CA SER A 149 -22.71 0.77 7.14
C SER A 149 -23.48 0.16 8.33
N GLY A 150 -22.84 -0.69 9.12
CA GLY A 150 -23.40 -1.34 10.32
C GLY A 150 -22.35 -1.41 11.43
N ASP A 151 -22.82 -1.24 12.66
CA ASP A 151 -22.05 -0.96 13.85
C ASP A 151 -20.82 -1.84 14.12
N MET A 152 -19.85 -1.19 14.78
CA MET A 152 -18.67 -1.71 15.47
C MET A 152 -17.37 -1.75 14.64
N GLU A 153 -16.30 -1.27 15.28
CA GLU A 153 -14.89 -1.31 14.86
C GLU A 153 -14.37 -2.75 14.72
N LEU A 154 -14.99 -3.53 13.84
CA LEU A 154 -14.48 -4.84 13.49
C LEU A 154 -13.34 -4.62 12.48
N ASN A 155 -12.22 -5.33 12.70
CA ASN A 155 -11.21 -5.50 11.68
C ASN A 155 -11.86 -6.27 10.52
N CYS A 156 -12.51 -5.56 9.61
CA CYS A 156 -13.16 -6.12 8.43
C CYS A 156 -12.07 -6.66 7.50
N MET A 157 -11.77 -7.95 7.61
CA MET A 157 -10.88 -8.65 6.68
C MET A 157 -11.70 -9.66 5.88
N LEU A 158 -11.34 -9.84 4.60
CA LEU A 158 -11.93 -10.93 3.82
C LEU A 158 -11.19 -12.21 4.14
N GLU A 159 -11.96 -13.26 4.45
CA GLU A 159 -11.43 -14.60 4.60
C GLU A 159 -10.86 -15.10 3.26
N LYS A 160 -9.70 -15.75 3.35
CA LYS A 160 -9.06 -16.39 2.19
C LYS A 160 -9.94 -17.52 1.67
N GLY A 161 -10.09 -17.62 0.35
CA GLY A 161 -10.86 -18.66 -0.33
C GLY A 161 -12.32 -18.30 -0.57
N VAL A 162 -12.78 -17.12 -0.13
CA VAL A 162 -14.14 -16.65 -0.40
C VAL A 162 -14.26 -16.14 -1.83
N GLU A 163 -15.36 -16.51 -2.49
CA GLU A 163 -15.74 -15.96 -3.80
C GLU A 163 -16.36 -14.57 -3.63
N VAL A 164 -15.94 -13.64 -4.48
CA VAL A 164 -16.32 -12.24 -4.45
C VAL A 164 -16.74 -11.76 -5.82
N SER A 165 -17.69 -10.81 -5.84
CA SER A 165 -18.13 -10.13 -7.05
C SER A 165 -17.38 -8.81 -7.21
N LEU A 166 -16.74 -8.63 -8.36
CA LEU A 166 -16.00 -7.43 -8.75
C LEU A 166 -16.89 -6.54 -9.61
N SER A 167 -16.92 -5.24 -9.34
CA SER A 167 -17.56 -4.24 -10.21
C SER A 167 -16.66 -3.04 -10.38
N VAL A 168 -16.38 -2.67 -11.62
CA VAL A 168 -15.59 -1.50 -12.01
C VAL A 168 -16.51 -0.32 -12.33
N ASP A 169 -16.09 0.88 -11.95
CA ASP A 169 -16.76 2.13 -12.32
C ASP A 169 -16.56 2.44 -13.82
N GLU A 170 -17.63 2.31 -14.60
CA GLU A 170 -17.63 2.49 -16.06
C GLU A 170 -17.22 3.91 -16.50
N PRO A 171 -17.83 5.00 -15.99
CA PRO A 171 -17.38 6.37 -16.27
C PRO A 171 -15.87 6.55 -16.14
N ARG A 172 -15.29 6.00 -15.06
CA ARG A 172 -13.85 6.09 -14.79
C ARG A 172 -13.04 5.31 -15.83
N ARG A 173 -13.42 4.06 -16.13
CA ARG A 173 -12.76 3.22 -17.14
C ARG A 173 -12.78 3.87 -18.52
N MET A 174 -13.92 4.44 -18.94
CA MET A 174 -14.06 5.12 -20.23
C MET A 174 -13.13 6.34 -20.32
N LEU A 175 -13.10 7.14 -19.25
CA LEU A 175 -12.24 8.31 -19.14
C LEU A 175 -10.75 7.94 -19.19
N ASN A 176 -10.33 6.92 -18.43
CA ASN A 176 -8.96 6.40 -18.43
C ASN A 176 -8.55 5.87 -19.82
N THR A 177 -9.44 5.17 -20.51
CA THR A 177 -9.23 4.68 -21.87
C THR A 177 -9.03 5.82 -22.86
N ARG A 178 -9.84 6.89 -22.76
CA ARG A 178 -9.70 8.10 -23.58
C ARG A 178 -8.36 8.80 -23.31
N TYR A 179 -7.98 8.97 -22.04
CA TYR A 179 -6.67 9.54 -21.70
C TYR A 179 -5.52 8.71 -22.27
N LYS A 180 -5.61 7.38 -22.27
CA LYS A 180 -4.58 6.50 -22.88
C LYS A 180 -4.40 6.79 -24.36
N ALA A 181 -5.51 6.87 -25.08
CA ALA A 181 -5.51 7.17 -26.50
C ALA A 181 -4.93 8.57 -26.78
N LEU A 182 -5.27 9.57 -25.96
CA LEU A 182 -4.77 10.94 -26.10
C LEU A 182 -3.26 11.04 -25.80
N SER A 183 -2.77 10.36 -24.77
CA SER A 183 -1.34 10.33 -24.44
C SER A 183 -0.53 9.69 -25.55
N SER A 184 -1.00 8.55 -26.09
CA SER A 184 -0.35 7.88 -27.21
C SER A 184 -0.34 8.75 -28.47
N LYS A 185 -1.47 9.41 -28.79
CA LYS A 185 -1.56 10.34 -29.92
C LYS A 185 -0.66 11.56 -29.74
N SER A 186 -0.62 12.15 -28.54
CA SER A 186 0.26 13.31 -28.26
C SER A 186 1.72 12.94 -28.40
N PHE A 187 2.14 11.78 -27.89
CA PHE A 187 3.51 11.30 -28.04
C PHE A 187 3.86 11.07 -29.51
N PHE A 188 2.93 10.50 -30.29
CA PHE A 188 3.11 10.31 -31.72
C PHE A 188 3.22 11.65 -32.48
N ILE A 189 2.35 12.61 -32.18
CA ILE A 189 2.37 13.96 -32.77
C ILE A 189 3.68 14.69 -32.41
N LEU A 190 4.12 14.62 -31.15
CA LEU A 190 5.38 15.21 -30.71
C LEU A 190 6.56 14.62 -31.50
N ARG A 191 6.54 13.31 -31.77
CA ARG A 191 7.56 12.64 -32.57
C ARG A 191 7.56 13.05 -34.05
N ILE A 192 6.40 13.41 -34.60
CA ILE A 192 6.29 13.99 -35.97
C ILE A 192 6.81 15.43 -35.99
N ILE A 193 6.45 16.25 -35.01
CA ILE A 193 6.76 17.68 -34.98
C ILE A 193 8.24 17.94 -34.63
N PHE A 194 8.80 17.22 -33.66
CA PHE A 194 10.15 17.47 -33.14
C PHE A 194 11.22 16.48 -33.65
N GLY A 195 10.84 15.49 -34.47
CA GLY A 195 11.76 14.47 -35.00
C GLY A 195 12.28 13.49 -33.95
N TRP A 196 12.97 12.44 -34.41
CA TRP A 196 13.49 11.29 -33.63
C TRP A 196 14.63 11.60 -32.63
N ASN A 197 14.68 12.79 -32.06
CA ASN A 197 15.74 13.19 -31.13
C ASN A 197 15.20 13.65 -29.76
N VAL A 198 14.13 13.02 -29.26
CA VAL A 198 13.81 13.09 -27.83
C VAL A 198 14.32 11.81 -27.18
N VAL A 199 15.59 11.85 -26.78
CA VAL A 199 16.18 10.92 -25.82
C VAL A 199 15.44 11.13 -24.50
N THR A 200 14.74 10.12 -24.00
CA THR A 200 14.32 10.08 -22.60
C THR A 200 15.58 9.98 -21.75
N CYS A 201 15.79 10.94 -20.84
CA CYS A 201 16.95 10.97 -19.94
C CYS A 201 17.10 9.66 -19.14
N GLU A 202 18.35 9.27 -18.92
CA GLU A 202 18.80 8.13 -18.09
C GLU A 202 18.23 8.15 -16.65
#